data_AF-A0A2X0QWI5-F1
#
_entry.id   AF-A0A2X0QWI5-F1
#
_cell.length_a   1.000
_cell.length_b   1.000
_cell.length_c   1.000
_cell.angle_alpha   90.00
_cell.angle_beta   90.00
_cell.angle_gamma   90.00
#
_symmetry.space_group_name_H-M   'P 1'
#
loop_
_entity.id
_entity.type
_entity.pdbx_description
1 polymer ?
#
loop_
_entity_poly.entity_id
_entity_poly.type
_entity_poly.pdbx_seq_one_letter_code
_entity_poly.pdbx_strand_id
1 'polypeptide(L)'
;MPSRSEYREDKQQQKKRKNKKQLIIVVSILAALFLIYVGALKYQEYASAKEEKQKHTAFSKSEQGLEKSATQAIASLYSEEEPAFLKKDLKEDEIKEAQLKVAKVKNESTQEKLATKLRTVESMFTIQSSLNGIFTTEVINGDSTARVTDAILDDDVKPESIATVEKALAELRLDNEWMIRTKALTEEAQKQSSANETILDVLAKQKDLVGLSERRSNYEEAKELLKEIKNKDLHKKYEAQLAKIETILAMDEKKEQIRVEAEEKLREQEAALAEQKAREEAAALAEQKAREQANAAEAAVEAKKADEAKKADDDKQAAEAKKAEDDKKAAEAKKAEDDKKAAEAKQAEEDKKAAEAKQAEEDKKADEAKQAEDAKKDKD
;
A
#
# COMPACT_ATOMS: atom_id res chain seq x y z
N MET A 1 -62.89 -37.30 -129.36
CA MET A 1 -62.25 -38.43 -128.63
C MET A 1 -60.82 -38.00 -128.32
N PRO A 2 -60.34 -38.11 -127.07
CA PRO A 2 -58.96 -37.73 -126.74
C PRO A 2 -57.95 -38.63 -127.48
N SER A 3 -56.81 -38.07 -127.85
CA SER A 3 -55.77 -38.76 -128.64
C SER A 3 -54.99 -39.78 -127.81
N ARG A 4 -54.37 -40.76 -128.48
CA ARG A 4 -53.64 -41.89 -127.83
C ARG A 4 -52.46 -41.42 -126.97
N SER A 5 -51.90 -40.23 -127.22
CA SER A 5 -50.88 -39.57 -126.39
C SER A 5 -51.47 -38.94 -125.13
N GLU A 6 -52.59 -38.23 -125.24
CA GLU A 6 -53.28 -37.59 -124.10
C GLU A 6 -53.75 -38.64 -123.05
N TYR A 7 -54.19 -39.82 -123.49
CA TYR A 7 -54.56 -40.91 -122.57
C TYR A 7 -53.36 -41.54 -121.84
N ARG A 8 -52.19 -41.59 -122.49
CA ARG A 8 -50.93 -42.06 -121.85
C ARG A 8 -50.40 -41.03 -120.87
N GLU A 9 -50.48 -39.74 -121.21
CA GLU A 9 -50.11 -38.64 -120.31
C GLU A 9 -51.02 -38.57 -119.08
N ASP A 10 -52.34 -38.69 -119.23
CA ASP A 10 -53.27 -38.69 -118.09
C ASP A 10 -53.04 -39.90 -117.17
N LYS A 11 -52.81 -41.11 -117.71
CA LYS A 11 -52.44 -42.28 -116.89
C LYS A 11 -51.11 -42.09 -116.15
N GLN A 12 -50.11 -41.46 -116.78
CA GLN A 12 -48.85 -41.15 -116.11
C GLN A 12 -49.02 -40.06 -115.05
N GLN A 13 -49.84 -39.04 -115.30
CA GLN A 13 -50.16 -38.00 -114.32
C GLN A 13 -50.97 -38.57 -113.14
N GLN A 14 -51.93 -39.47 -113.38
CA GLN A 14 -52.66 -40.18 -112.33
C GLN A 14 -51.75 -41.08 -111.48
N LYS A 15 -50.81 -41.82 -112.09
CA LYS A 15 -49.79 -42.58 -111.35
C LYS A 15 -48.88 -41.67 -110.52
N LYS A 16 -48.41 -40.55 -111.08
CA LYS A 16 -47.62 -39.55 -110.34
C LYS A 16 -48.41 -38.93 -109.20
N ARG A 17 -49.69 -38.61 -109.38
CA ARG A 17 -50.59 -38.11 -108.34
C ARG A 17 -50.84 -39.16 -107.25
N LYS A 18 -51.05 -40.43 -107.61
CA LYS A 18 -51.17 -41.55 -106.65
C LYS A 18 -49.87 -41.74 -105.85
N ASN A 19 -48.71 -41.74 -106.51
CA ASN A 19 -47.41 -41.85 -105.83
C ASN A 19 -47.12 -40.65 -104.94
N LYS A 20 -47.45 -39.42 -105.36
CA LYS A 20 -47.37 -38.24 -104.49
C LYS A 20 -48.30 -38.33 -103.28
N LYS A 21 -49.55 -38.79 -103.46
CA LYS A 21 -50.47 -39.02 -102.33
C LYS A 21 -49.94 -40.08 -101.37
N GLN A 22 -49.42 -41.19 -101.88
CA GLN A 22 -48.79 -42.24 -101.07
C GLN A 22 -47.55 -41.72 -100.34
N LEU A 23 -46.70 -40.93 -101.01
CA LEU A 23 -45.53 -40.30 -100.41
C LEU A 23 -45.94 -39.33 -99.29
N ILE A 24 -46.97 -38.50 -99.50
CA ILE A 24 -47.50 -37.59 -98.48
C ILE A 24 -48.02 -38.39 -97.27
N ILE A 25 -48.76 -39.48 -97.50
CA ILE A 25 -49.25 -40.37 -96.44
C ILE A 25 -48.08 -40.94 -95.63
N VAL A 26 -47.07 -41.50 -96.30
CA VAL A 26 -45.88 -42.08 -95.65
C VAL A 26 -45.11 -41.03 -94.86
N VAL A 27 -44.90 -39.83 -95.41
CA VAL A 27 -44.22 -38.72 -94.71
C VAL A 27 -45.04 -38.24 -93.52
N SER A 28 -46.38 -38.16 -93.62
CA SER A 28 -47.23 -37.78 -92.49
C SER A 28 -47.25 -38.84 -91.38
N ILE A 29 -47.19 -40.13 -91.73
CA ILE A 29 -47.05 -41.22 -90.76
C ILE A 29 -45.68 -41.14 -90.07
N LEU A 30 -44.60 -40.94 -90.83
CA LEU A 30 -43.25 -40.79 -90.28
C LEU A 30 -43.13 -39.55 -89.39
N ALA A 31 -43.76 -38.44 -89.76
CA ALA A 31 -43.81 -37.24 -88.93
C ALA A 31 -44.60 -37.47 -87.63
N ALA A 32 -45.73 -38.19 -87.70
CA ALA A 32 -46.50 -38.56 -86.51
C ALA A 32 -45.71 -39.50 -85.59
N LEU A 33 -45.03 -40.51 -86.15
CA LEU A 33 -44.16 -41.41 -85.39
C LEU A 33 -42.97 -40.67 -84.77
N PHE A 34 -42.38 -39.71 -85.48
CA PHE A 34 -41.31 -38.86 -84.95
C PHE A 34 -41.79 -37.98 -83.79
N LEU A 35 -42.97 -37.37 -83.89
CA LEU A 35 -43.56 -36.59 -82.79
C LEU A 35 -43.88 -37.46 -81.58
N ILE A 36 -44.39 -38.68 -81.78
CA ILE A 36 -44.61 -39.66 -80.70
C ILE A 36 -43.28 -40.05 -80.05
N TYR A 37 -42.24 -40.30 -80.85
CA TYR A 37 -40.91 -40.66 -80.35
C TYR A 37 -40.26 -39.52 -79.54
N VAL A 38 -40.29 -38.29 -80.06
CA VAL A 38 -39.80 -37.10 -79.33
C VAL A 38 -40.64 -36.84 -78.08
N GLY A 39 -41.95 -37.02 -78.15
CA GLY A 39 -42.85 -36.96 -77.00
C GLY A 39 -42.52 -38.00 -75.93
N ALA A 40 -42.19 -39.23 -76.33
CA ALA A 40 -41.77 -40.30 -75.42
C ALA A 40 -40.42 -40.01 -74.75
N LEU A 41 -39.44 -39.48 -75.48
CA LEU A 41 -38.16 -39.05 -74.90
C LEU A 41 -38.33 -37.92 -73.88
N LYS A 42 -39.09 -36.88 -74.23
CA LYS A 42 -39.44 -35.76 -73.32
C LYS A 42 -40.18 -36.25 -72.07
N TYR A 43 -41.11 -37.20 -72.25
CA TYR A 43 -41.86 -37.79 -71.14
C TYR A 43 -40.95 -38.62 -70.22
N GLN A 44 -40.01 -39.39 -70.78
CA GLN A 44 -39.06 -40.17 -69.99
C GLN A 44 -38.13 -39.28 -69.16
N GLU A 45 -37.62 -38.19 -69.74
CA GLU A 45 -36.79 -37.20 -69.04
C GLU A 45 -37.57 -36.47 -67.93
N TYR A 46 -38.83 -36.10 -68.19
CA TYR A 46 -39.73 -35.54 -67.18
C TYR A 46 -40.05 -36.55 -66.06
N ALA A 47 -40.31 -37.81 -66.40
CA ALA A 47 -40.61 -38.87 -65.46
C ALA A 47 -39.40 -39.18 -64.56
N SER A 48 -38.20 -39.27 -65.14
CA SER A 48 -36.96 -39.46 -64.37
C SER A 48 -36.67 -38.29 -63.45
N ALA A 49 -36.83 -37.03 -63.92
CA ALA A 49 -36.66 -35.84 -63.08
C ALA A 49 -37.70 -35.78 -61.93
N LYS A 50 -38.94 -36.21 -62.18
CA LYS A 50 -39.98 -36.29 -61.15
C LYS A 50 -39.66 -37.38 -60.12
N GLU A 51 -39.21 -38.55 -60.57
CA GLU A 51 -38.82 -39.67 -59.71
C GLU A 51 -37.60 -39.33 -58.86
N GLU A 52 -36.61 -38.65 -59.43
CA GLU A 52 -35.42 -38.16 -58.72
C GLU A 52 -35.79 -37.12 -57.66
N LYS A 53 -36.67 -36.16 -57.99
CA LYS A 53 -37.24 -35.23 -57.00
C LYS A 53 -37.96 -35.97 -55.88
N GLN A 54 -38.76 -36.97 -56.19
CA GLN A 54 -39.46 -37.77 -55.17
C GLN A 54 -38.48 -38.54 -54.28
N LYS A 55 -37.45 -39.17 -54.84
CA LYS A 55 -36.38 -39.85 -54.09
C LYS A 55 -35.62 -38.88 -53.19
N HIS A 56 -35.26 -37.71 -53.69
CA HIS A 56 -34.59 -36.67 -52.89
C HIS A 56 -35.49 -36.17 -51.76
N THR A 57 -36.79 -35.96 -52.03
CA THR A 57 -37.76 -35.51 -51.01
C THR A 57 -38.00 -36.58 -49.94
N ALA A 58 -38.03 -37.86 -50.35
CA ALA A 58 -38.15 -38.99 -49.44
C ALA A 58 -36.89 -39.13 -48.58
N PHE A 59 -35.69 -39.03 -49.18
CA PHE A 59 -34.43 -39.05 -48.47
C PHE A 59 -34.32 -37.89 -47.48
N SER A 60 -34.63 -36.65 -47.87
CA SER A 60 -34.56 -35.49 -46.97
C SER A 60 -35.50 -35.58 -45.76
N LYS A 61 -36.59 -36.37 -45.87
CA LYS A 61 -37.53 -36.64 -44.78
C LYS A 61 -37.21 -37.91 -43.98
N SER A 62 -36.29 -38.74 -44.49
CA SER A 62 -35.78 -39.90 -43.78
C SER A 62 -34.93 -39.48 -42.59
N GLU A 63 -34.75 -40.38 -41.62
CA GLU A 63 -33.90 -40.13 -40.45
C GLU A 63 -32.48 -39.73 -40.84
N GLN A 64 -31.84 -40.50 -41.74
CA GLN A 64 -30.50 -40.18 -42.27
C GLN A 64 -30.45 -38.82 -43.00
N GLY A 65 -31.51 -38.45 -43.72
CA GLY A 65 -31.57 -37.15 -44.40
C GLY A 65 -31.70 -35.98 -43.44
N LEU A 66 -32.47 -36.14 -42.36
CA LEU A 66 -32.59 -35.14 -41.30
C LEU A 66 -31.27 -34.99 -40.53
N GLU A 67 -30.60 -36.10 -40.19
CA GLU A 67 -29.27 -36.10 -39.58
C GLU A 67 -28.23 -35.41 -40.47
N LYS A 68 -28.20 -35.74 -41.77
CA LYS A 68 -27.30 -35.11 -42.73
C LYS A 68 -27.57 -33.62 -42.87
N SER A 69 -28.84 -33.21 -42.95
CA SER A 69 -29.23 -31.81 -43.04
C SER A 69 -28.83 -31.00 -41.80
N ALA A 70 -29.04 -31.55 -40.60
CA ALA A 70 -28.63 -30.93 -39.35
C ALA A 70 -27.11 -30.82 -39.22
N THR A 71 -26.39 -31.89 -39.61
CA THR A 71 -24.91 -31.91 -39.60
C THR A 71 -24.35 -30.85 -40.55
N GLN A 72 -24.89 -30.75 -41.77
CA GLN A 72 -24.48 -29.74 -42.75
C GLN A 72 -24.80 -28.32 -42.27
N ALA A 73 -25.95 -28.13 -41.62
CA ALA A 73 -26.32 -26.82 -41.06
C ALA A 73 -25.32 -26.36 -40.00
N ILE A 74 -24.94 -27.22 -39.04
CA ILE A 74 -23.92 -26.88 -38.03
C ILE A 74 -22.57 -26.61 -38.70
N ALA A 75 -22.15 -27.46 -39.64
CA ALA A 75 -20.87 -27.28 -40.34
C ALA A 75 -20.80 -25.92 -41.07
N SER A 76 -21.91 -25.45 -41.66
CA SER A 76 -21.99 -24.16 -42.36
C SER A 76 -21.97 -22.93 -41.44
N LEU A 77 -21.93 -23.11 -40.12
CA LEU A 77 -21.75 -22.03 -39.15
C LEU A 77 -20.27 -21.76 -38.86
N TYR A 78 -19.38 -22.67 -39.25
CA TYR A 78 -17.93 -22.53 -39.11
C TYR A 78 -17.31 -21.96 -40.39
N SER A 79 -16.12 -21.38 -40.26
CA SER A 79 -15.31 -20.97 -41.41
C SER A 79 -14.92 -22.21 -42.23
N GLU A 80 -15.03 -22.09 -43.56
CA GLU A 80 -14.61 -23.15 -44.49
C GLU A 80 -13.09 -23.28 -44.52
N GLU A 81 -12.36 -22.17 -44.33
CA GLU A 81 -10.90 -22.13 -44.37
C GLU A 81 -10.29 -22.53 -43.02
N GLU A 82 -10.85 -22.03 -41.92
CA GLU A 82 -10.39 -22.34 -40.56
C GLU A 82 -11.54 -22.83 -39.66
N PRO A 83 -11.83 -24.15 -39.62
CA PRO A 83 -12.97 -24.71 -38.89
C PRO A 83 -12.94 -24.52 -37.37
N ALA A 84 -11.85 -23.99 -36.82
CA ALA A 84 -11.79 -23.56 -35.42
C ALA A 84 -12.64 -22.30 -35.17
N PHE A 85 -12.86 -21.48 -36.20
CA PHE A 85 -13.59 -20.22 -36.14
C PHE A 85 -15.01 -20.36 -36.67
N LEU A 86 -15.90 -19.49 -36.20
CA LEU A 86 -17.20 -19.29 -36.83
C LEU A 86 -17.01 -18.71 -38.23
N LYS A 87 -18.03 -18.78 -39.08
CA LYS A 87 -17.97 -18.12 -40.38
C LYS A 87 -18.00 -16.60 -40.23
N LYS A 88 -17.48 -15.92 -41.23
CA LYS A 88 -17.56 -14.47 -41.35
C LYS A 88 -19.02 -14.01 -41.42
N ASP A 89 -19.32 -12.91 -40.73
CA ASP A 89 -20.63 -12.24 -40.71
C ASP A 89 -21.80 -13.16 -40.33
N LEU A 90 -21.53 -14.19 -39.49
CA LEU A 90 -22.54 -15.12 -39.00
C LEU A 90 -23.68 -14.37 -38.30
N LYS A 91 -24.92 -14.72 -38.66
CA LYS A 91 -26.12 -14.12 -38.05
C LYS A 91 -26.82 -15.08 -37.11
N GLU A 92 -27.49 -14.51 -36.10
CA GLU A 92 -28.31 -15.27 -35.14
C GLU A 92 -29.40 -16.12 -35.83
N ASP A 93 -29.99 -15.62 -36.92
CA ASP A 93 -31.01 -16.36 -37.68
C ASP A 93 -30.47 -17.65 -38.30
N GLU A 94 -29.19 -17.68 -38.69
CA GLU A 94 -28.56 -18.88 -39.26
C GLU A 94 -28.32 -19.95 -38.18
N ILE A 95 -28.01 -19.53 -36.95
CA ILE A 95 -27.93 -20.40 -35.78
C ILE A 95 -29.34 -20.96 -35.46
N LYS A 96 -30.38 -20.12 -35.49
CA LYS A 96 -31.78 -20.55 -35.31
C LYS A 96 -32.21 -21.56 -36.36
N GLU A 97 -31.82 -21.39 -37.62
CA GLU A 97 -32.08 -22.39 -38.66
C GLU A 97 -31.41 -23.74 -38.36
N ALA A 98 -30.18 -23.74 -37.85
CA ALA A 98 -29.50 -24.95 -37.42
C ALA A 98 -30.20 -25.60 -36.22
N GLN A 99 -30.64 -24.82 -35.23
CA GLN A 99 -31.45 -25.31 -34.10
C GLN A 99 -32.71 -26.04 -34.58
N LEU A 100 -33.45 -25.43 -35.52
CA LEU A 100 -34.65 -26.03 -36.10
C LEU A 100 -34.38 -27.34 -36.86
N LYS A 101 -33.21 -27.49 -37.48
CA LYS A 101 -32.81 -28.73 -38.16
C LYS A 101 -32.39 -29.80 -37.16
N VAL A 102 -31.63 -29.46 -36.12
CA VAL A 102 -31.23 -30.38 -35.04
C VAL A 102 -32.45 -30.89 -34.27
N ALA A 103 -33.43 -30.02 -33.96
CA ALA A 103 -34.65 -30.39 -33.27
C ALA A 103 -35.50 -31.45 -34.02
N LYS A 104 -35.34 -31.55 -35.35
CA LYS A 104 -36.05 -32.54 -36.18
C LYS A 104 -35.36 -33.91 -36.23
N VAL A 105 -34.12 -34.03 -35.74
CA VAL A 105 -33.39 -35.31 -35.71
C VAL A 105 -34.10 -36.25 -34.74
N LYS A 106 -34.47 -37.44 -35.22
CA LYS A 106 -35.26 -38.41 -34.45
C LYS A 106 -34.42 -39.27 -33.53
N ASN A 107 -33.20 -39.60 -33.95
CA ASN A 107 -32.28 -40.37 -33.13
C ASN A 107 -31.82 -39.52 -31.95
N GLU A 108 -32.22 -39.87 -30.73
CA GLU A 108 -31.93 -39.09 -29.53
C GLU A 108 -30.42 -38.92 -29.30
N SER A 109 -29.64 -39.99 -29.50
CA SER A 109 -28.17 -39.93 -29.33
C SER A 109 -27.50 -39.02 -30.36
N THR A 110 -27.91 -39.11 -31.63
CA THR A 110 -27.40 -38.21 -32.68
C THR A 110 -27.84 -36.78 -32.41
N GLN A 111 -29.10 -36.57 -32.04
CA GLN A 111 -29.65 -35.26 -31.71
C GLN A 111 -28.89 -34.62 -30.56
N GLU A 112 -28.62 -35.34 -29.48
CA GLU A 112 -27.88 -34.84 -28.31
C GLU A 112 -26.44 -34.43 -28.68
N LYS A 113 -25.76 -35.22 -29.52
CA LYS A 113 -24.42 -34.90 -30.03
C LYS A 113 -24.43 -33.62 -30.88
N LEU A 114 -25.40 -33.49 -31.78
CA LEU A 114 -25.54 -32.30 -32.62
C LEU A 114 -25.95 -31.07 -31.80
N ALA A 115 -26.84 -31.23 -30.82
CA ALA A 115 -27.23 -30.17 -29.89
C ALA A 115 -26.03 -29.69 -29.06
N THR A 116 -25.16 -30.60 -28.62
CA THR A 116 -23.92 -30.23 -27.92
C THR A 116 -22.99 -29.40 -28.80
N LYS A 117 -22.79 -29.80 -30.06
CA LYS A 117 -22.00 -29.00 -31.02
C LYS A 117 -22.63 -27.63 -31.27
N LEU A 118 -23.95 -27.56 -31.36
CA LEU A 118 -24.66 -26.31 -31.58
C LEU A 118 -24.55 -25.37 -30.37
N ARG A 119 -24.61 -25.88 -29.14
CA ARG A 119 -24.33 -25.10 -27.92
C ARG A 119 -22.92 -24.53 -27.90
N THR A 120 -21.94 -25.26 -28.43
CA THR A 120 -20.59 -24.73 -28.63
C THR A 120 -20.61 -23.53 -29.58
N VAL A 121 -21.30 -23.62 -30.73
CA VAL A 121 -21.45 -22.50 -31.67
C VAL A 121 -22.13 -21.30 -31.03
N GLU A 122 -23.23 -21.52 -30.29
CA GLU A 122 -23.95 -20.47 -29.57
C GLU A 122 -23.06 -19.75 -28.54
N SER A 123 -22.24 -20.53 -27.83
CA SER A 123 -21.30 -20.00 -26.83
C SER A 123 -20.20 -19.17 -27.50
N MET A 124 -19.60 -19.69 -28.59
CA MET A 124 -18.62 -18.96 -29.39
C MET A 124 -19.21 -17.65 -29.93
N PHE A 125 -20.43 -17.68 -30.47
CA PHE A 125 -21.12 -16.51 -31.03
C PHE A 125 -21.39 -15.45 -29.95
N THR A 126 -21.85 -15.89 -28.78
CA THR A 126 -22.12 -15.00 -27.64
C THR A 126 -20.85 -14.35 -27.11
N ILE A 127 -19.77 -15.13 -26.95
CA ILE A 127 -18.46 -14.65 -26.50
C ILE A 127 -17.90 -13.65 -27.51
N GLN A 128 -17.89 -14.01 -28.81
CA GLN A 128 -17.43 -13.14 -29.87
C GLN A 128 -18.22 -11.82 -29.91
N SER A 129 -19.54 -11.88 -29.81
CA SER A 129 -20.40 -10.68 -29.80
C SER A 129 -20.13 -9.79 -28.59
N SER A 130 -20.01 -10.40 -27.40
CA SER A 130 -19.69 -9.68 -26.17
C SER A 130 -18.31 -9.02 -26.25
N LEU A 131 -17.31 -9.75 -26.76
CA LEU A 131 -15.96 -9.24 -26.91
C LEU A 131 -15.88 -8.11 -27.94
N ASN A 132 -16.53 -8.25 -29.10
CA ASN A 132 -16.60 -7.18 -30.10
C ASN A 132 -17.31 -5.94 -29.55
N GLY A 133 -18.26 -6.10 -28.63
CA GLY A 133 -19.00 -5.00 -28.02
C GLY A 133 -18.22 -4.15 -27.02
N ILE A 134 -17.09 -4.64 -26.49
CA ILE A 134 -16.24 -3.88 -25.54
C ILE A 134 -15.06 -3.17 -26.21
N PHE A 135 -14.78 -3.45 -27.48
CA PHE A 135 -13.74 -2.78 -28.23
C PHE A 135 -14.34 -1.72 -29.15
N THR A 136 -13.56 -0.68 -29.42
CA THR A 136 -13.96 0.42 -30.33
C THR A 136 -14.12 -0.04 -31.79
N THR A 137 -13.54 -1.19 -32.14
CA THR A 137 -13.63 -1.82 -33.46
C THR A 137 -13.86 -3.31 -33.30
N GLU A 138 -14.49 -3.93 -34.30
CA GLU A 138 -14.64 -5.39 -34.34
C GLU A 138 -13.28 -6.09 -34.29
N VAL A 139 -13.10 -7.00 -33.32
CA VAL A 139 -11.82 -7.70 -33.07
C VAL A 139 -11.82 -9.14 -33.52
N ILE A 140 -13.00 -9.75 -33.71
CA ILE A 140 -13.15 -11.11 -34.24
C ILE A 140 -14.32 -11.14 -35.22
N ASN A 141 -14.04 -11.48 -36.48
CA ASN A 141 -15.04 -11.75 -37.50
C ASN A 141 -14.59 -12.89 -38.41
N GLY A 142 -15.16 -14.06 -38.17
CA GLY A 142 -14.66 -15.28 -38.78
C GLY A 142 -13.27 -15.65 -38.27
N ASP A 143 -12.41 -16.07 -39.19
CA ASP A 143 -10.98 -16.33 -38.98
C ASP A 143 -10.13 -15.04 -38.91
N SER A 144 -10.72 -13.89 -39.23
CA SER A 144 -10.08 -12.58 -39.08
C SER A 144 -10.13 -12.13 -37.63
N THR A 145 -8.95 -12.04 -37.01
CA THR A 145 -8.79 -11.55 -35.62
C THR A 145 -7.83 -10.37 -35.56
N ALA A 146 -8.18 -9.34 -34.79
CA ALA A 146 -7.31 -8.22 -34.53
C ALA A 146 -6.03 -8.66 -33.82
N ARG A 147 -4.93 -7.94 -34.07
CA ARG A 147 -3.71 -8.10 -33.27
C ARG A 147 -3.99 -7.57 -31.87
N VAL A 148 -3.53 -8.29 -30.86
CA VAL A 148 -3.66 -7.91 -29.45
C VAL A 148 -3.12 -6.48 -29.21
N THR A 149 -2.00 -6.13 -29.85
CA THR A 149 -1.39 -4.79 -29.75
C THR A 149 -2.28 -3.66 -30.28
N ASP A 150 -3.17 -3.97 -31.21
CA ASP A 150 -3.97 -2.99 -31.95
C ASP A 150 -5.42 -2.92 -31.42
N ALA A 151 -5.80 -3.81 -30.51
CA ALA A 151 -7.13 -3.86 -29.91
C ALA A 151 -7.30 -2.70 -28.91
N ILE A 152 -8.22 -1.78 -29.20
CA ILE A 152 -8.46 -0.57 -28.42
C ILE A 152 -9.78 -0.69 -27.68
N LEU A 153 -9.72 -0.77 -26.34
CA LEU A 153 -10.89 -0.88 -25.48
C LEU A 153 -11.73 0.41 -25.53
N ASP A 154 -13.05 0.26 -25.45
CA ASP A 154 -13.95 1.40 -25.24
C ASP A 154 -13.74 2.04 -23.85
N ASP A 155 -14.11 3.30 -23.70
CA ASP A 155 -13.71 4.13 -22.55
C ASP A 155 -14.46 3.82 -21.24
N ASP A 156 -15.64 3.20 -21.33
CA ASP A 156 -16.55 2.91 -20.21
C ASP A 156 -16.56 1.44 -19.77
N VAL A 157 -15.71 0.61 -20.36
CA VAL A 157 -15.66 -0.83 -20.08
C VAL A 157 -15.02 -1.10 -18.72
N LYS A 158 -15.78 -1.79 -17.86
CA LYS A 158 -15.35 -2.18 -16.52
C LYS A 158 -14.83 -3.61 -16.45
N PRO A 159 -13.94 -3.93 -15.48
CA PRO A 159 -13.39 -5.28 -15.34
C PRO A 159 -14.46 -6.37 -15.11
N GLU A 160 -15.58 -6.05 -14.46
CA GLU A 160 -16.63 -7.05 -14.18
C GLU A 160 -17.35 -7.52 -15.46
N SER A 161 -17.47 -6.63 -16.46
CA SER A 161 -18.04 -6.97 -17.76
C SER A 161 -17.13 -7.97 -18.50
N ILE A 162 -15.82 -7.82 -18.37
CA ILE A 162 -14.81 -8.70 -18.98
C ILE A 162 -14.73 -10.03 -18.24
N ALA A 163 -14.81 -10.02 -16.91
CA ALA A 163 -14.84 -11.24 -16.09
C ALA A 163 -15.99 -12.19 -16.48
N THR A 164 -17.10 -11.64 -16.98
CA THR A 164 -18.21 -12.44 -17.51
C THR A 164 -17.80 -13.21 -18.77
N VAL A 165 -17.03 -12.58 -19.67
CA VAL A 165 -16.48 -13.21 -20.88
C VAL A 165 -15.43 -14.25 -20.52
N GLU A 166 -14.52 -13.95 -19.58
CA GLU A 166 -13.51 -14.89 -19.08
C GLU A 166 -14.15 -16.16 -18.51
N LYS A 167 -15.22 -16.00 -17.72
CA LYS A 167 -15.97 -17.13 -17.16
C LYS A 167 -16.59 -17.98 -18.27
N ALA A 168 -17.22 -17.35 -19.27
CA ALA A 168 -17.81 -18.06 -20.41
C ALA A 168 -16.74 -18.84 -21.21
N LEU A 169 -15.56 -18.24 -21.42
CA LEU A 169 -14.42 -18.92 -22.05
C LEU A 169 -13.94 -20.14 -21.25
N ALA A 170 -13.84 -20.01 -19.92
CA ALA A 170 -13.41 -21.09 -19.04
C ALA A 170 -14.40 -22.28 -19.02
N GLU A 171 -15.71 -22.00 -19.14
CA GLU A 171 -16.76 -23.01 -19.21
C GLU A 171 -16.75 -23.77 -20.54
N LEU A 172 -16.37 -23.10 -21.64
CA LEU A 172 -16.40 -23.65 -22.99
C LEU A 172 -15.35 -24.75 -23.24
N ARG A 173 -14.23 -24.73 -22.51
CA ARG A 173 -13.17 -25.76 -22.50
C ARG A 173 -12.70 -26.23 -23.90
N LEU A 174 -12.69 -25.33 -24.87
CA LEU A 174 -12.13 -25.60 -26.20
C LEU A 174 -10.60 -25.49 -26.14
N ASP A 175 -9.92 -26.37 -26.86
CA ASP A 175 -8.47 -26.30 -27.07
C ASP A 175 -8.21 -26.17 -28.57
N ASN A 176 -8.41 -24.95 -29.08
CA ASN A 176 -8.27 -24.61 -30.49
C ASN A 176 -7.81 -23.16 -30.69
N GLU A 177 -7.48 -22.83 -31.93
CA GLU A 177 -6.95 -21.51 -32.31
C GLU A 177 -7.91 -20.35 -31.95
N TRP A 178 -9.22 -20.53 -32.16
CA TRP A 178 -10.22 -19.54 -31.77
C TRP A 178 -10.17 -19.23 -30.28
N MET A 179 -10.05 -20.26 -29.42
CA MET A 179 -9.93 -20.05 -27.98
C MET A 179 -8.67 -19.25 -27.67
N ILE A 180 -7.52 -19.66 -28.23
CA ILE A 180 -6.22 -19.02 -27.95
C ILE A 180 -6.29 -17.52 -28.27
N ARG A 181 -6.78 -17.16 -29.45
CA ARG A 181 -6.87 -15.76 -29.88
C ARG A 181 -7.90 -14.97 -29.07
N THR A 182 -9.06 -15.56 -28.80
CA THR A 182 -10.12 -14.92 -28.01
C THR A 182 -9.66 -14.66 -26.57
N LYS A 183 -8.95 -15.61 -25.96
CA LYS A 183 -8.37 -15.46 -24.63
C LYS A 183 -7.33 -14.34 -24.59
N ALA A 184 -6.43 -14.30 -25.56
CA ALA A 184 -5.42 -13.25 -25.64
C ALA A 184 -6.04 -11.84 -25.78
N LEU A 185 -7.10 -11.70 -26.59
CA LEU A 185 -7.86 -10.45 -26.70
C LEU A 185 -8.60 -10.10 -25.40
N THR A 186 -9.14 -11.10 -24.69
CA THR A 186 -9.83 -10.90 -23.41
C THR A 186 -8.85 -10.48 -22.31
N GLU A 187 -7.68 -11.12 -22.22
CA GLU A 187 -6.61 -10.74 -21.29
C GLU A 187 -6.14 -9.30 -21.54
N GLU A 188 -6.03 -8.91 -22.81
CA GLU A 188 -5.69 -7.54 -23.20
C GLU A 188 -6.78 -6.53 -22.83
N ALA A 189 -8.06 -6.87 -23.03
CA ALA A 189 -9.16 -6.04 -22.55
C ALA A 189 -9.09 -5.86 -21.03
N GLN A 190 -8.85 -6.94 -20.28
CA GLN A 190 -8.76 -6.92 -18.82
C GLN A 190 -7.60 -6.06 -18.33
N LYS A 191 -6.47 -6.10 -19.05
CA LYS A 191 -5.30 -5.26 -18.77
C LYS A 191 -5.63 -3.77 -18.94
N GLN A 192 -6.23 -3.40 -20.08
CA GLN A 192 -6.64 -2.00 -20.34
C GLN A 192 -7.70 -1.52 -19.33
N SER A 193 -8.68 -2.36 -19.01
CA SER A 193 -9.77 -2.01 -18.08
C SER A 193 -9.29 -1.87 -16.64
N SER A 194 -8.43 -2.77 -16.16
CA SER A 194 -7.82 -2.66 -14.82
C SER A 194 -6.96 -1.40 -14.70
N ALA A 195 -6.16 -1.08 -15.73
CA ALA A 195 -5.38 0.15 -15.76
C ALA A 195 -6.28 1.40 -15.72
N ASN A 196 -7.38 1.37 -16.47
CA ASN A 196 -8.38 2.44 -16.48
C ASN A 196 -9.00 2.66 -15.09
N GLU A 197 -9.42 1.59 -14.43
CA GLU A 197 -10.02 1.64 -13.09
C GLU A 197 -9.04 2.20 -12.05
N THR A 198 -7.80 1.70 -12.00
CA THR A 198 -6.78 2.20 -11.06
C THR A 198 -6.48 3.68 -11.28
N ILE A 199 -6.33 4.12 -12.54
CA ILE A 199 -6.11 5.54 -12.83
C ILE A 199 -7.29 6.38 -12.34
N LEU A 200 -8.54 5.97 -12.63
CA LEU A 200 -9.73 6.66 -12.16
C LEU A 200 -9.80 6.74 -10.63
N ASP A 201 -9.43 5.67 -9.93
CA ASP A 201 -9.40 5.62 -8.48
C ASP A 201 -8.41 6.64 -7.91
N VAL A 202 -7.19 6.71 -8.46
CA VAL A 202 -6.17 7.70 -8.07
C VAL A 202 -6.64 9.13 -8.33
N LEU A 203 -7.28 9.36 -9.48
CA LEU A 203 -7.84 10.66 -9.83
C LEU A 203 -8.98 11.08 -8.88
N ALA A 204 -9.80 10.13 -8.44
CA ALA A 204 -10.91 10.38 -7.53
C ALA A 204 -10.45 10.62 -6.08
N LYS A 205 -9.52 9.80 -5.60
CA LYS A 205 -9.02 9.80 -4.21
C LYS A 205 -7.92 10.82 -3.93
N GLN A 206 -7.57 11.67 -4.90
CA GLN A 206 -6.53 12.69 -4.72
C GLN A 206 -6.77 13.58 -3.47
N LYS A 207 -8.03 13.79 -3.07
CA LYS A 207 -8.43 14.63 -1.94
C LYS A 207 -8.54 13.88 -0.60
N ASP A 208 -8.35 12.57 -0.62
CA ASP A 208 -8.43 11.77 0.60
C ASP A 208 -7.30 12.15 1.55
N LEU A 209 -7.54 12.05 2.86
CA LEU A 209 -6.58 12.39 3.92
C LEU A 209 -5.54 11.27 4.11
N VAL A 210 -4.94 10.83 3.01
CA VAL A 210 -3.81 9.88 2.98
C VAL A 210 -2.47 10.61 3.03
N GLY A 211 -1.42 9.91 3.48
CA GLY A 211 -0.09 10.48 3.63
C GLY A 211 0.52 10.93 2.29
N LEU A 212 1.43 11.91 2.33
CA LEU A 212 2.07 12.44 1.11
C LEU A 212 2.84 11.37 0.32
N SER A 213 3.56 10.49 1.03
CA SER A 213 4.29 9.36 0.43
C SER A 213 3.36 8.40 -0.33
N GLU A 214 2.20 8.09 0.26
CA GLU A 214 1.19 7.22 -0.36
C GLU A 214 0.58 7.88 -1.59
N ARG A 215 0.23 9.17 -1.53
CA ARG A 215 -0.24 9.91 -2.70
C ARG A 215 0.79 9.92 -3.83
N ARG A 216 2.09 10.03 -3.53
CA ARG A 216 3.16 9.96 -4.54
C ARG A 216 3.26 8.56 -5.16
N SER A 217 3.23 7.51 -4.34
CA SER A 217 3.24 6.12 -4.82
C SER A 217 2.08 5.85 -5.78
N ASN A 218 0.87 6.24 -5.38
CA ASN A 218 -0.34 6.04 -6.18
C ASN A 218 -0.28 6.81 -7.51
N TYR A 219 0.27 8.03 -7.50
CA TYR A 219 0.49 8.80 -8.72
C TYR A 219 1.46 8.11 -9.69
N GLU A 220 2.60 7.61 -9.20
CA GLU A 220 3.59 6.96 -10.06
C GLU A 220 3.04 5.64 -10.64
N GLU A 221 2.26 4.88 -9.85
CA GLU A 221 1.56 3.70 -10.34
C GLU A 221 0.58 4.05 -11.46
N ALA A 222 -0.28 5.06 -11.26
CA ALA A 222 -1.22 5.51 -12.29
C ALA A 222 -0.52 6.03 -13.55
N LYS A 223 0.62 6.69 -13.40
CA LYS A 223 1.45 7.19 -14.51
C LYS A 223 2.09 6.06 -15.31
N GLU A 224 2.52 4.99 -14.64
CA GLU A 224 3.06 3.81 -15.32
C GLU A 224 1.96 3.05 -16.07
N LEU A 225 0.80 2.87 -15.43
CA LEU A 225 -0.38 2.22 -16.02
C LEU A 225 -0.96 2.99 -17.21
N LEU A 226 -0.70 4.29 -17.31
CA LEU A 226 -1.13 5.10 -18.45
C LEU A 226 -0.65 4.52 -19.79
N LYS A 227 0.52 3.84 -19.82
CA LYS A 227 1.06 3.19 -21.02
C LYS A 227 0.17 2.07 -21.55
N GLU A 228 -0.68 1.50 -20.70
CA GLU A 228 -1.62 0.45 -21.09
C GLU A 228 -2.88 1.01 -21.76
N ILE A 229 -3.16 2.30 -21.62
CA ILE A 229 -4.35 2.93 -22.21
C ILE A 229 -4.11 3.20 -23.70
N LYS A 230 -4.57 2.29 -24.57
CA LYS A 230 -4.42 2.42 -26.03
C LYS A 230 -5.38 3.42 -26.66
N ASN A 231 -6.51 3.69 -26.02
CA ASN A 231 -7.45 4.70 -26.47
C ASN A 231 -6.80 6.10 -26.35
N LYS A 232 -6.50 6.72 -27.50
CA LYS A 232 -5.70 7.95 -27.57
C LYS A 232 -6.36 9.15 -26.91
N ASP A 233 -7.68 9.25 -26.98
CA ASP A 233 -8.41 10.38 -26.42
C ASP A 233 -8.51 10.24 -24.90
N LEU A 234 -8.76 9.02 -24.42
CA LEU A 234 -8.72 8.70 -23.00
C LEU A 234 -7.31 8.89 -22.40
N HIS A 235 -6.29 8.41 -23.09
CA HIS A 235 -4.88 8.57 -22.71
C HIS A 235 -4.52 10.05 -22.50
N LYS A 236 -4.83 10.92 -23.47
CA LYS A 236 -4.60 12.37 -23.36
C LYS A 236 -5.35 13.00 -22.19
N LYS A 237 -6.58 12.56 -21.94
CA LYS A 237 -7.40 13.04 -20.82
C LYS A 237 -6.75 12.72 -19.49
N TYR A 238 -6.31 11.47 -19.28
CA TYR A 238 -5.64 11.05 -18.06
C TYR A 238 -4.27 11.68 -17.89
N GLU A 239 -3.48 11.79 -18.96
CA GLU A 239 -2.20 12.50 -18.94
C GLU A 239 -2.36 13.93 -18.42
N ALA A 240 -3.35 14.66 -18.94
CA ALA A 240 -3.63 16.04 -18.51
C ALA A 240 -4.13 16.13 -17.05
N GLN A 241 -4.86 15.14 -16.57
CA GLN A 241 -5.32 15.10 -15.18
C GLN A 241 -4.18 14.75 -14.22
N LEU A 242 -3.38 13.73 -14.54
CA LEU A 242 -2.20 13.33 -13.78
C LEU A 242 -1.15 14.45 -13.72
N ALA A 243 -0.97 15.23 -14.78
CA ALA A 243 -0.09 16.40 -14.76
C ALA A 243 -0.50 17.46 -13.71
N LYS A 244 -1.81 17.62 -13.46
CA LYS A 244 -2.32 18.49 -12.39
C LYS A 244 -2.02 17.90 -11.01
N ILE A 245 -2.14 16.58 -10.86
CA ILE A 245 -1.78 15.88 -9.62
C ILE A 245 -0.30 16.07 -9.31
N GLU A 246 0.59 15.88 -10.29
CA GLU A 246 2.04 16.07 -10.11
C GLU A 246 2.37 17.48 -9.61
N THR A 247 1.70 18.50 -10.17
CA THR A 247 1.90 19.89 -9.75
C THR A 247 1.49 20.08 -8.28
N ILE A 248 0.36 19.49 -7.87
CA ILE A 248 -0.14 19.57 -6.49
C ILE A 248 0.80 18.81 -5.54
N LEU A 249 1.25 17.62 -5.92
CA LEU A 249 2.19 16.83 -5.12
C LEU A 249 3.51 17.58 -4.91
N ALA A 250 4.10 18.14 -5.96
CA ALA A 250 5.32 18.91 -5.85
C ALA A 250 5.17 20.13 -4.93
N MET A 251 4.00 20.79 -4.94
CA MET A 251 3.71 21.89 -4.02
C MET A 251 3.60 21.41 -2.56
N ASP A 252 2.90 20.31 -2.32
CA ASP A 252 2.73 19.72 -0.98
C ASP A 252 4.08 19.20 -0.43
N GLU A 253 4.89 18.54 -1.26
CA GLU A 253 6.25 18.08 -0.95
C GLU A 253 7.16 19.24 -0.56
N LYS A 254 7.14 20.32 -1.34
CA LYS A 254 7.91 21.53 -1.01
C LYS A 254 7.44 22.16 0.31
N LYS A 255 6.13 22.18 0.56
CA LYS A 255 5.57 22.71 1.81
C LYS A 255 5.99 21.85 3.01
N GLU A 256 5.99 20.54 2.86
CA GLU A 256 6.43 19.60 3.89
C GLU A 256 7.94 19.74 4.16
N GLN A 257 8.75 19.89 3.11
CA GLN A 257 10.18 20.13 3.25
C GLN A 257 10.46 21.43 4.03
N ILE A 258 9.76 22.52 3.70
CA ILE A 258 9.87 23.79 4.44
C ILE A 258 9.46 23.61 5.91
N ARG A 259 8.43 22.80 6.19
CA ARG A 259 8.00 22.52 7.56
C ARG A 259 9.08 21.77 8.34
N VAL A 260 9.64 20.71 7.77
CA VAL A 260 10.71 19.92 8.38
C VAL A 260 11.95 20.78 8.63
N GLU A 261 12.38 21.58 7.65
CA GLU A 261 13.51 22.51 7.81
C GLU A 261 13.25 23.57 8.89
N ALA A 262 12.02 24.06 9.02
CA ALA A 262 11.64 25.02 10.06
C ALA A 262 11.64 24.38 11.46
N GLU A 263 11.13 23.15 11.57
CA GLU A 263 11.15 22.37 12.82
C GLU A 263 12.59 22.04 13.25
N GLU A 264 13.47 21.69 12.31
CA GLU A 264 14.89 21.44 12.58
C GLU A 264 15.58 22.71 13.09
N LYS A 265 15.39 23.85 12.41
CA LYS A 265 15.93 25.14 12.87
C LYS A 265 15.42 25.54 14.25
N LEU A 266 14.15 25.28 14.54
CA LEU A 266 13.59 25.54 15.87
C LEU A 266 14.25 24.66 16.92
N ARG A 267 14.44 23.36 16.65
CA ARG A 267 15.14 22.44 17.56
C ARG A 267 16.59 22.85 17.79
N GLU A 268 17.29 23.30 16.75
CA GLU A 268 18.65 23.83 16.88
C GLU A 268 18.71 25.09 17.77
N GLN A 269 17.76 26.02 17.57
CA GLN A 269 17.64 27.22 18.42
C GLN A 269 17.33 26.87 19.87
N GLU A 270 16.41 25.94 20.11
CA GLU A 270 16.07 25.46 21.45
C GLU A 270 17.26 24.78 22.13
N ALA A 271 18.01 23.95 21.39
CA ALA A 271 19.23 23.31 21.89
C ALA A 271 20.33 24.33 22.22
N ALA A 272 20.55 25.34 21.37
CA ALA A 272 21.52 26.40 21.61
C ALA A 272 21.15 27.25 22.85
N LEU A 273 19.85 27.56 23.01
CA LEU A 273 19.37 28.28 24.20
C LEU A 273 19.52 27.43 25.47
N ALA A 274 19.26 26.13 25.40
CA ALA A 274 19.48 25.21 26.52
C ALA A 274 20.97 25.14 26.91
N GLU A 275 21.87 25.10 25.92
CA GLU A 275 23.31 25.13 26.17
C GLU A 275 23.77 26.46 26.78
N GLN A 276 23.27 27.60 26.28
CA GLN A 276 23.58 28.91 26.85
C GLN A 276 23.15 28.97 28.33
N LYS A 277 21.93 28.54 28.65
CA LYS A 277 21.44 28.51 30.03
C LYS A 277 22.31 27.62 30.92
N ALA A 278 22.70 26.43 30.44
CA ALA A 278 23.59 25.54 31.19
C ALA A 278 24.97 26.18 31.43
N ARG A 279 25.51 26.95 30.48
CA ARG A 279 26.76 27.70 30.65
C ARG A 279 26.63 28.84 31.66
N GLU A 280 25.52 29.59 31.64
CA GLU A 280 25.24 30.66 32.59
C GLU A 280 25.07 30.12 34.01
N GLU A 281 24.34 29.02 34.19
CA GLU A 281 24.21 28.32 35.48
C GLU A 281 25.55 27.81 35.99
N ALA A 282 26.37 27.21 35.11
CA ALA A 282 27.72 26.76 35.47
C ALA A 282 28.63 27.93 35.87
N ALA A 283 28.56 29.06 35.17
CA ALA A 283 29.31 30.27 35.49
C ALA A 283 28.86 30.88 36.83
N ALA A 284 27.55 30.95 37.08
CA ALA A 284 27.00 31.42 38.35
C ALA A 284 27.44 30.53 39.53
N LEU A 285 27.44 29.21 39.35
CA LEU A 285 27.93 28.26 40.35
C LEU A 285 29.44 28.41 40.58
N ALA A 286 30.22 28.65 39.52
CA ALA A 286 31.66 28.91 39.63
C ALA A 286 31.94 30.22 40.38
N GLU A 287 31.17 31.28 40.10
CA GLU A 287 31.27 32.55 40.81
C GLU A 287 30.89 32.41 42.29
N GLN A 288 29.81 31.67 42.59
CA GLN A 288 29.42 31.38 43.97
C GLN A 288 30.56 30.66 44.72
N LYS A 289 31.14 29.62 44.13
CA LYS A 289 32.27 28.90 44.72
C LYS A 289 33.49 29.80 44.92
N ALA A 290 33.80 30.69 43.98
CA ALA A 290 34.89 31.64 44.11
C ALA A 290 34.65 32.64 45.26
N ARG A 291 33.41 33.14 45.42
CA ARG A 291 33.02 34.01 46.54
C ARG A 291 33.10 33.28 47.89
N GLU A 292 32.65 32.03 47.96
CA GLU A 292 32.77 31.21 49.17
C GLU A 292 34.24 30.97 49.56
N GLN A 293 35.10 30.71 48.58
CA GLN A 293 36.55 30.58 48.81
C GLN A 293 37.19 31.89 49.26
N ALA A 294 36.81 33.03 48.66
CA ALA A 294 37.29 34.34 49.07
C ALA A 294 36.89 34.68 50.51
N ASN A 295 35.62 34.45 50.87
CA ASN A 295 35.12 34.64 52.23
C ASN A 295 35.82 33.71 53.23
N ALA A 296 36.05 32.44 52.85
CA ALA A 296 36.79 31.50 53.70
C ALA A 296 38.25 31.93 53.89
N ALA A 297 38.90 32.47 52.85
CA ALA A 297 40.25 33.02 52.95
C ALA A 297 40.30 34.27 53.85
N GLU A 298 39.32 35.15 53.75
CA GLU A 298 39.20 36.34 54.61
C GLU A 298 38.97 35.95 56.08
N ALA A 299 38.06 35.01 56.33
CA ALA A 299 37.83 34.45 57.67
C ALA A 299 39.10 33.77 58.24
N ALA A 300 39.88 33.08 57.41
CA ALA A 300 41.15 32.48 57.84
C ALA A 300 42.22 33.54 58.18
N VAL A 301 42.25 34.67 57.47
CA VAL A 301 43.12 35.81 57.81
C VAL A 301 42.65 36.47 59.11
N GLU A 302 41.35 36.64 59.30
CA GLU A 302 40.78 37.20 60.52
C GLU A 302 41.05 36.29 61.73
N ALA A 303 40.91 34.97 61.57
CA ALA A 303 41.26 33.98 62.60
C ALA A 303 42.76 34.07 62.97
N LYS A 304 43.67 34.21 61.99
CA LYS A 304 45.10 34.41 62.26
C LYS A 304 45.39 35.71 63.01
N LYS A 305 44.70 36.80 62.68
CA LYS A 305 44.81 38.06 63.43
C LYS A 305 44.29 37.92 64.87
N ALA A 306 43.21 37.18 65.07
CA ALA A 306 42.68 36.89 66.41
C ALA A 306 43.63 36.00 67.22
N ASP A 307 44.29 35.01 66.59
CA ASP A 307 45.33 34.19 67.24
C ASP A 307 46.61 34.99 67.52
N GLU A 308 47.02 35.91 66.64
CA GLU A 308 48.12 36.85 66.93
C GLU A 308 47.76 37.80 68.09
N ALA A 309 46.53 38.28 68.16
CA ALA A 309 46.06 39.10 69.28
C ALA A 309 46.04 38.30 70.59
N LYS A 310 45.62 37.02 70.57
CA LYS A 310 45.71 36.13 71.73
C LYS A 310 47.14 35.85 72.16
N LYS A 311 48.06 35.62 71.22
CA LYS A 311 49.49 35.49 71.53
C LYS A 311 50.06 36.76 72.15
N ALA A 312 49.66 37.93 71.65
CA ALA A 312 50.07 39.21 72.25
C ALA A 312 49.51 39.39 73.66
N ASP A 313 48.31 38.89 73.94
CA ASP A 313 47.70 38.93 75.29
C ASP A 313 48.33 37.87 76.23
N ASP A 314 48.65 36.67 75.73
CA ASP A 314 49.42 35.64 76.44
C ASP A 314 50.85 36.11 76.74
N ASP A 315 51.51 36.81 75.81
CA ASP A 315 52.82 37.43 76.05
C ASP A 315 52.72 38.57 77.09
N LYS A 316 51.58 39.26 77.15
CA LYS A 316 51.30 40.27 78.18
C LYS A 316 51.07 39.64 79.55
N GLN A 317 50.34 38.53 79.62
CA GLN A 317 50.17 37.74 80.85
C GLN A 317 51.47 37.07 81.28
N ALA A 318 52.31 36.60 80.34
CA ALA A 318 53.64 36.08 80.63
C ALA A 318 54.61 37.17 81.12
N ALA A 319 54.48 38.39 80.61
CA ALA A 319 55.19 39.57 81.13
C ALA A 319 54.69 39.98 82.53
N GLU A 320 53.38 39.89 82.80
CA GLU A 320 52.81 40.09 84.14
C GLU A 320 53.24 38.99 85.11
N ALA A 321 53.31 37.73 84.66
CA ALA A 321 53.80 36.61 85.46
C ALA A 321 55.31 36.72 85.74
N LYS A 322 56.11 37.18 84.77
CA LYS A 322 57.53 37.50 85.00
C LYS A 322 57.71 38.67 85.97
N LYS A 323 56.85 39.69 85.91
CA LYS A 323 56.87 40.80 86.87
C LYS A 323 56.47 40.33 88.27
N ALA A 324 55.49 39.43 88.38
CA ALA A 324 55.12 38.78 89.64
C ALA A 324 56.22 37.83 90.16
N GLU A 325 56.99 37.17 89.29
CA GLU A 325 58.13 36.34 89.68
C GLU A 325 59.35 37.18 90.10
N ASP A 326 59.62 38.32 89.44
CA ASP A 326 60.63 39.29 89.87
C ASP A 326 60.26 39.96 91.20
N ASP A 327 58.98 40.27 91.43
CA ASP A 327 58.50 40.74 92.74
C ASP A 327 58.61 39.65 93.82
N LYS A 328 58.46 38.37 93.45
CA LYS A 328 58.63 37.22 94.37
C LYS A 328 60.11 36.92 94.67
N LYS A 329 61.01 37.11 93.70
CA LYS A 329 62.48 37.04 93.89
C LYS A 329 63.02 38.24 94.68
N ALA A 330 62.44 39.43 94.53
CA ALA A 330 62.73 40.58 95.39
C ALA A 330 62.21 40.39 96.83
N ALA A 331 61.10 39.67 97.02
CA ALA A 331 60.57 39.30 98.34
C ALA A 331 61.37 38.17 99.02
N GLU A 332 61.88 37.18 98.28
CA GLU A 332 62.77 36.13 98.83
C GLU A 332 64.17 36.67 99.17
N ALA A 333 64.70 37.65 98.42
CA ALA A 333 65.94 38.33 98.77
C ALA A 333 65.81 39.18 100.05
N LYS A 334 64.64 39.76 100.34
CA LYS A 334 64.36 40.45 101.61
C LYS A 334 64.13 39.53 102.80
N LYS A 335 63.65 38.29 102.57
CA LYS A 335 63.41 37.31 103.64
C LYS A 335 64.71 36.62 104.11
N ALA A 336 65.68 36.45 103.22
CA ALA A 336 67.01 35.90 103.55
C ALA A 336 67.93 36.91 104.27
N GLU A 337 67.63 38.22 104.24
CA GLU A 337 68.37 39.26 104.97
C GLU A 337 67.82 39.50 106.40
N ASP A 338 66.52 39.25 106.62
CA ASP A 338 65.89 39.31 107.97
C ASP A 338 66.19 38.07 108.83
N ASP A 339 66.28 36.87 108.22
CA ASP A 339 66.64 35.64 108.95
C ASP A 339 68.11 35.60 109.38
N LYS A 340 68.97 36.46 108.82
CA LYS A 340 70.38 36.62 109.22
C LYS A 340 70.58 37.65 110.36
N LYS A 341 69.58 38.52 110.63
CA LYS A 341 69.55 39.41 111.81
C LYS A 341 68.86 38.81 113.03
N ALA A 342 67.97 37.82 112.83
CA ALA A 342 67.30 37.11 113.93
C ALA A 342 68.17 36.04 114.63
N ALA A 343 69.27 35.60 114.00
CA ALA A 343 70.20 34.62 114.57
C ALA A 343 71.30 35.24 115.46
N GLU A 344 71.64 36.52 115.29
CA GLU A 344 72.60 37.23 116.16
C GLU A 344 71.96 37.81 117.45
N ALA A 345 70.63 37.91 117.52
CA ALA A 345 69.93 38.36 118.74
C ALA A 345 69.63 37.23 119.75
N LYS A 346 69.66 35.96 119.32
CA LYS A 346 69.37 34.79 120.19
C LYS A 346 70.59 34.22 120.93
N GLN A 347 71.81 34.68 120.63
CA GLN A 347 73.01 34.39 121.42
C GLN A 347 73.21 35.37 122.59
N ALA A 348 72.47 36.51 122.63
CA ALA A 348 72.59 37.54 123.66
C ALA A 348 71.55 37.43 124.81
N GLU A 349 70.59 36.51 124.72
CA GLU A 349 69.61 36.26 125.79
C GLU A 349 69.93 35.00 126.63
N GLU A 350 71.04 34.31 126.34
CA GLU A 350 71.65 33.32 127.27
C GLU A 350 72.31 34.00 128.49
N ASP A 351 72.54 35.31 128.46
CA ASP A 351 73.25 36.03 129.54
C ASP A 351 72.35 36.86 130.48
N LYS A 352 71.01 36.80 130.35
CA LYS A 352 70.10 37.62 131.18
C LYS A 352 68.85 36.94 131.75
N LYS A 353 68.92 35.63 132.02
CA LYS A 353 68.01 34.92 132.96
C LYS A 353 68.73 33.99 133.95
N ALA A 354 70.05 34.08 134.04
CA ALA A 354 70.86 33.62 135.17
C ALA A 354 71.00 34.69 136.29
N ALA A 355 70.54 35.91 136.03
CA ALA A 355 70.37 36.94 137.05
C ALA A 355 68.92 36.93 137.55
N GLU A 356 68.71 36.12 138.58
CA GLU A 356 68.02 36.55 139.78
C GLU A 356 66.53 36.92 139.58
N ALA A 357 65.57 36.05 139.90
CA ALA A 357 65.42 35.53 141.26
C ALA A 357 65.90 36.55 142.30
N LYS A 358 65.22 37.69 142.41
CA LYS A 358 65.21 38.58 143.58
C LYS A 358 64.17 39.66 143.33
N GLN A 359 63.39 39.98 144.35
CA GLN A 359 62.12 40.71 144.29
C GLN A 359 61.01 39.90 143.60
N ALA A 360 60.50 38.80 144.19
CA ALA A 360 60.02 38.72 145.58
C ALA A 360 59.00 39.84 145.83
N GLU A 361 57.74 39.47 145.95
CA GLU A 361 57.19 39.31 147.29
C GLU A 361 57.07 40.66 148.00
N GLU A 362 56.29 41.57 147.43
CA GLU A 362 55.59 42.57 148.22
C GLU A 362 54.17 42.64 147.66
N ASP A 363 53.20 42.52 148.56
CA ASP A 363 51.78 42.78 148.34
C ASP A 363 51.05 41.76 147.43
N LYS A 364 50.82 40.51 147.87
CA LYS A 364 50.38 40.04 149.19
C LYS A 364 49.06 40.71 149.61
N LYS A 365 48.04 39.87 149.79
CA LYS A 365 46.92 40.06 150.72
C LYS A 365 46.14 41.38 150.60
N ALA A 366 45.06 41.35 149.84
CA ALA A 366 43.79 41.94 150.26
C ALA A 366 42.65 41.39 149.40
N ASP A 367 41.76 40.67 150.08
CA ASP A 367 40.34 40.43 149.73
C ASP A 367 40.06 39.73 148.40
N GLU A 368 39.99 38.39 148.33
CA GLU A 368 39.52 37.44 149.33
C GLU A 368 38.05 37.67 149.76
N ALA A 369 37.33 36.55 149.90
CA ALA A 369 36.02 36.41 150.51
C ALA A 369 34.76 36.75 149.67
N LYS A 370 34.12 35.63 149.27
CA LYS A 370 32.67 35.40 149.15
C LYS A 370 32.05 35.80 147.82
N GLN A 371 31.17 35.01 147.20
CA GLN A 371 30.52 33.72 147.50
C GLN A 371 29.89 33.33 146.13
N ALA A 372 30.02 32.10 145.64
CA ALA A 372 29.07 31.01 145.88
C ALA A 372 27.59 31.45 145.75
N GLU A 373 26.89 30.77 144.82
CA GLU A 373 25.46 30.82 144.48
C GLU A 373 24.99 32.04 143.66
N ASP A 374 24.27 31.92 142.54
CA ASP A 374 23.41 30.80 142.16
C ASP A 374 23.12 30.73 140.64
N ALA A 375 22.98 29.49 140.20
CA ALA A 375 22.26 28.97 139.04
C ALA A 375 22.29 29.75 137.70
N LYS A 376 23.37 29.47 136.95
CA LYS A 376 23.53 29.70 135.51
C LYS A 376 22.27 29.37 134.70
N LYS A 377 21.65 30.41 134.13
CA LYS A 377 20.82 30.36 132.93
C LYS A 377 20.58 31.75 132.34
N ASP A 378 20.33 31.70 131.04
CA ASP A 378 19.75 32.72 130.16
C ASP A 378 18.48 33.43 130.67
N LYS A 379 18.14 34.47 129.91
CA LYS A 379 16.87 35.23 129.74
C LYS A 379 16.93 36.64 130.35
N ASP A 380 16.61 37.71 129.64
CA ASP A 380 15.87 37.94 128.38
C ASP A 380 16.66 38.82 127.39
#